data_AF-A0A926A447-F1
#
_entry.id   AF-A0A926A447-F1
#
_cell.length_a   1.000
_cell.length_b   1.000
_cell.length_c   1.000
_cell.angle_alpha   90.00
_cell.angle_beta   90.00
_cell.angle_gamma   90.00
#
_symmetry.space_group_name_H-M   'P 1'
#
loop_
_entity.id
_entity.type
_entity.pdbx_description
1 polymer ?
#
loop_
_entity_poly.entity_id
_entity_poly.type
_entity_poly.pdbx_seq_one_letter_code
_entity_poly.pdbx_strand_id
1 'polypeptide(L)'
;MFGKSSSANKTATYAAHYWERVWFDLATHNWRSLSLVASQPGTHTLQAANALRDAALLYKDGTVLVIDGSRATPADLQTLQDVMADGLWAGERVIIALGDPLEHATSIPLARSTDASVLCVVLTVPLLEHTRSVVRAVGDSRFVGSVTFEP
;
A
#
# COMPACT_ATOMS: atom_id res chain seq x y z
N MET A 1 -21.74 13.24 -32.63
CA MET A 1 -21.69 13.12 -31.16
C MET A 1 -20.82 11.90 -30.80
N PHE A 2 -19.50 11.97 -30.99
CA PHE A 2 -18.57 10.88 -30.65
C PHE A 2 -17.22 11.51 -30.27
N GLY A 3 -16.66 11.18 -29.10
CA GLY A 3 -15.33 11.67 -28.74
C GLY A 3 -14.88 11.55 -27.28
N LYS A 4 -15.77 11.32 -26.30
CA LYS A 4 -15.35 11.28 -24.88
C LYS A 4 -14.96 9.90 -24.34
N SER A 5 -15.28 8.80 -25.04
CA SER A 5 -15.12 7.44 -24.50
C SER A 5 -13.72 6.81 -24.73
N SER A 6 -12.90 7.33 -25.65
CA SER A 6 -11.60 6.71 -26.00
C SER A 6 -10.44 7.08 -25.07
N SER A 7 -10.42 8.29 -24.50
CA SER A 7 -9.32 8.73 -23.62
C SER A 7 -9.40 8.14 -22.21
N ALA A 8 -10.59 8.09 -21.63
CA ALA A 8 -10.80 7.51 -20.29
C ALA A 8 -10.45 6.01 -20.25
N ASN A 9 -10.73 5.30 -21.35
CA ASN A 9 -10.40 3.89 -21.47
C ASN A 9 -8.88 3.67 -21.54
N LYS A 10 -8.14 4.52 -22.27
CA LYS A 10 -6.67 4.45 -22.32
C LYS A 10 -6.03 4.71 -20.96
N THR A 11 -6.48 5.72 -20.22
CA THR A 11 -5.94 6.04 -18.88
C THR A 11 -6.18 4.88 -17.89
N ALA A 12 -7.37 4.28 -17.92
CA ALA A 12 -7.68 3.11 -17.11
C ALA A 12 -6.80 1.89 -17.46
N THR A 13 -6.57 1.65 -18.75
CA THR A 13 -5.66 0.58 -19.21
C THR A 13 -4.21 0.82 -18.77
N TYR A 14 -3.70 2.05 -18.87
CA TYR A 14 -2.33 2.36 -18.40
C TYR A 14 -2.19 2.18 -16.89
N ALA A 15 -3.20 2.59 -16.11
CA ALA A 15 -3.21 2.40 -14.66
C ALA A 15 -3.24 0.90 -14.28
N ALA A 16 -4.01 0.08 -15.00
CA ALA A 16 -4.02 -1.38 -14.79
C ALA A 16 -2.63 -1.99 -15.03
N HIS A 17 -2.00 -1.71 -16.18
CA HIS A 17 -0.66 -2.23 -16.48
C HIS A 17 0.42 -1.72 -15.51
N TYR A 18 0.26 -0.51 -14.98
CA TYR A 18 1.14 0.00 -13.93
C TYR A 18 1.06 -0.90 -12.69
N TRP A 19 -0.13 -1.19 -12.16
CA TRP A 19 -0.29 -2.02 -10.97
C TRP A 19 0.08 -3.50 -11.19
N GLU A 20 -0.13 -4.03 -12.40
CA GLU A 20 0.39 -5.34 -12.81
C GLU A 20 1.92 -5.38 -12.70
N ARG A 21 2.62 -4.37 -13.23
CA ARG A 21 4.08 -4.27 -13.11
C ARG A 21 4.52 -4.15 -11.65
N VAL A 22 3.88 -3.27 -10.87
CA VAL A 22 4.22 -3.10 -9.44
C VAL A 22 4.03 -4.42 -8.70
N TRP A 23 2.97 -5.18 -8.99
CA TRP A 23 2.76 -6.50 -8.40
C TRP A 23 3.92 -7.45 -8.66
N PHE A 24 4.37 -7.58 -9.91
CA PHE A 24 5.50 -8.44 -10.26
C PHE A 24 6.81 -7.98 -9.63
N ASP A 25 7.07 -6.68 -9.58
CA ASP A 25 8.25 -6.13 -8.91
C ASP A 25 8.23 -6.50 -7.41
N LEU A 26 7.09 -6.37 -6.75
CA LEU A 26 6.93 -6.74 -5.34
C LEU A 26 7.00 -8.25 -5.11
N ALA A 27 6.47 -9.08 -6.02
CA ALA A 27 6.50 -10.54 -5.90
C ALA A 27 7.92 -11.12 -5.79
N THR A 28 8.94 -10.40 -6.30
CA THR A 28 10.35 -10.80 -6.18
C THR A 28 10.89 -10.77 -4.74
N HIS A 29 10.19 -10.12 -3.79
CA HIS A 29 10.66 -9.91 -2.43
C HIS A 29 10.17 -10.97 -1.40
N ASN A 30 9.52 -12.06 -1.85
CA ASN A 30 9.03 -13.18 -1.01
C ASN A 30 8.28 -12.78 0.27
N TRP A 31 7.50 -11.70 0.22
CA TRP A 31 6.70 -11.25 1.35
C TRP A 31 5.40 -12.05 1.46
N ARG A 32 4.88 -12.14 2.69
CA ARG A 32 3.53 -12.65 2.97
C ARG A 32 2.62 -11.55 3.52
N SER A 33 3.20 -10.54 4.17
CA SER A 33 2.54 -9.33 4.63
C SER A 33 3.25 -8.08 4.13
N LEU A 34 2.51 -7.13 3.58
CA LEU A 34 3.00 -5.89 3.00
C LEU A 34 2.24 -4.70 3.58
N SER A 35 2.95 -3.65 3.99
CA SER A 35 2.31 -2.38 4.36
C SER A 35 2.46 -1.33 3.27
N LEU A 36 1.37 -0.64 2.92
CA LEU A 36 1.42 0.57 2.11
C LEU A 36 1.36 1.78 3.02
N VAL A 37 2.46 2.54 3.10
CA VAL A 37 2.62 3.63 4.06
C VAL A 37 2.52 4.96 3.36
N ALA A 38 1.62 5.84 3.82
CA ALA A 38 1.53 7.18 3.29
C ALA A 38 2.80 7.98 3.61
N SER A 39 3.38 8.65 2.60
CA SER A 39 4.52 9.55 2.80
C SER A 39 4.12 10.93 3.34
N GLN A 40 2.84 11.27 3.25
CA GLN A 40 2.25 12.53 3.70
C GLN A 40 0.72 12.40 3.86
N PRO A 41 0.06 13.35 4.54
CA PRO A 41 -1.38 13.35 4.73
C PRO A 41 -2.14 13.37 3.39
N GLY A 42 -3.29 12.70 3.35
CA GLY A 42 -4.13 12.63 2.15
C GLY A 42 -3.68 11.62 1.07
N THR A 43 -2.59 10.88 1.30
CA THR A 43 -2.16 9.81 0.38
C THR A 43 -3.17 8.65 0.34
N HIS A 44 -3.57 8.21 -0.85
CA HIS A 44 -4.59 7.16 -1.05
C HIS A 44 -4.05 5.72 -0.97
N THR A 45 -3.52 5.31 0.20
CA THR A 45 -2.92 3.97 0.39
C THR A 45 -3.92 2.82 0.21
N LEU A 46 -5.18 2.98 0.62
CA LEU A 46 -6.21 1.95 0.43
C LEU A 46 -6.54 1.71 -1.05
N GLN A 47 -6.54 2.78 -1.87
CA GLN A 47 -6.76 2.64 -3.31
C GLN A 47 -5.64 1.81 -3.96
N ALA A 48 -4.40 2.09 -3.57
CA ALA A 48 -3.24 1.33 -4.01
C ALA A 48 -3.29 -0.15 -3.58
N ALA A 49 -3.70 -0.42 -2.34
CA ALA A 49 -3.82 -1.78 -1.83
C ALA A 49 -4.86 -2.58 -2.62
N ASN A 50 -6.01 -1.98 -2.91
CA ASN A 50 -7.03 -2.60 -3.75
C ASN A 50 -6.52 -2.84 -5.18
N ALA A 51 -5.82 -1.88 -5.78
CA ALA A 51 -5.28 -2.03 -7.13
C ALA A 51 -4.23 -3.16 -7.21
N LEU A 52 -3.39 -3.33 -6.18
CA LEU A 52 -2.46 -4.47 -6.09
C LEU A 52 -3.18 -5.81 -5.93
N ARG A 53 -4.23 -5.88 -5.09
CA ARG A 53 -5.08 -7.08 -4.98
C ARG A 53 -5.70 -7.41 -6.33
N ASP A 54 -6.24 -6.42 -7.03
CA ASP A 54 -6.89 -6.63 -8.33
C ASP A 54 -5.87 -7.13 -9.38
N ALA A 55 -4.63 -6.60 -9.36
CA ALA A 55 -3.53 -7.12 -10.18
C ALA A 55 -3.18 -8.58 -9.83
N ALA A 56 -3.12 -8.94 -8.53
CA ALA A 56 -2.86 -10.31 -8.10
C ALA A 56 -3.92 -11.30 -8.61
N LEU A 57 -5.20 -10.90 -8.57
CA LEU A 57 -6.33 -11.73 -9.03
C LEU A 57 -6.25 -12.04 -10.52
N LEU A 58 -5.74 -11.13 -11.35
CA LEU A 58 -5.58 -11.35 -12.80
C LEU A 58 -4.65 -12.52 -13.11
N TYR A 59 -3.62 -12.74 -12.29
CA TYR A 59 -2.63 -13.79 -12.49
C TYR A 59 -2.84 -15.02 -11.61
N LYS A 60 -3.93 -15.06 -10.82
CA LYS A 60 -4.25 -16.16 -9.89
C LYS A 60 -3.12 -16.47 -8.91
N ASP A 61 -2.34 -15.46 -8.51
CA ASP A 61 -1.19 -15.59 -7.61
C ASP A 61 -1.64 -15.55 -6.13
N GLY A 62 -2.59 -16.45 -5.79
CA GLY A 62 -3.16 -16.58 -4.45
C GLY A 62 -4.25 -15.57 -4.10
N THR A 63 -4.76 -15.69 -2.87
CA THR A 63 -5.73 -14.76 -2.29
C THR A 63 -4.97 -13.64 -1.58
N VAL A 64 -5.39 -12.40 -1.81
CA VAL A 64 -4.83 -11.22 -1.15
C VAL A 64 -5.89 -10.57 -0.26
N LEU A 65 -5.66 -10.58 1.05
CA LEU A 65 -6.46 -9.86 2.04
C LEU A 65 -6.00 -8.40 2.09
N VAL A 66 -6.93 -7.47 1.96
CA VAL A 66 -6.67 -6.03 2.11
C VAL A 66 -7.29 -5.56 3.42
N ILE A 67 -6.48 -4.91 4.25
CA ILE A 67 -6.90 -4.34 5.53
C ILE A 67 -6.74 -2.81 5.46
N ASP A 68 -7.79 -2.09 5.83
CA ASP A 68 -7.71 -0.63 6.00
C ASP A 68 -7.28 -0.29 7.43
N GLY A 69 -6.02 0.09 7.59
CA GLY A 69 -5.46 0.66 8.81
C GLY A 69 -5.12 2.15 8.66
N SER A 70 -5.67 2.82 7.64
CA SER A 70 -5.27 4.21 7.29
C SER A 70 -5.58 5.22 8.39
N ARG A 71 -6.57 4.90 9.23
CA ARG A 71 -7.04 5.70 10.36
C ARG A 71 -7.00 4.94 11.69
N ALA A 72 -6.19 3.89 11.76
CA ALA A 72 -6.12 3.02 12.94
C ALA A 72 -5.72 3.81 14.19
N THR A 73 -6.50 3.62 15.24
CA THR A 73 -6.21 4.17 16.57
C THR A 73 -5.40 3.17 17.40
N PRO A 74 -4.79 3.58 18.51
CA PRO A 74 -4.09 2.65 19.40
C PRO A 74 -4.98 1.49 19.90
N ALA A 75 -6.30 1.70 20.02
CA ALA A 75 -7.24 0.66 20.42
C ALA A 75 -7.45 -0.42 19.35
N ASP A 76 -7.23 -0.08 18.07
CA ASP A 76 -7.39 -1.01 16.94
C ASP A 76 -6.14 -1.88 16.72
N LEU A 77 -5.00 -1.52 17.33
CA LEU A 77 -3.70 -2.11 17.03
C LEU A 77 -3.69 -3.63 17.15
N GLN A 78 -4.15 -4.15 18.30
CA GLN A 78 -4.16 -5.60 18.54
C GLN A 78 -5.11 -6.30 17.56
N THR A 79 -6.32 -5.78 17.40
CA THR A 79 -7.33 -6.34 16.50
C THR A 79 -6.81 -6.42 15.05
N LEU A 80 -6.14 -5.37 14.56
CA LEU A 80 -5.58 -5.37 13.21
C LEU A 80 -4.42 -6.36 13.07
N GLN A 81 -3.60 -6.51 14.11
CA GLN A 81 -2.54 -7.53 14.15
C GLN A 81 -3.10 -8.95 14.14
N ASP A 82 -4.19 -9.20 14.86
CA ASP A 82 -4.87 -10.49 14.88
C ASP A 82 -5.48 -10.79 13.51
N VAL A 83 -6.15 -9.82 12.87
CA VAL A 83 -6.69 -9.99 11.50
C VAL A 83 -5.59 -10.26 10.49
N MET A 84 -4.44 -9.58 10.59
CA MET A 84 -3.27 -9.88 9.75
C MET A 84 -2.79 -11.32 9.98
N ALA A 85 -2.66 -11.73 11.24
CA ALA A 85 -2.24 -13.09 11.58
C ALA A 85 -3.20 -14.13 11.00
N ASP A 86 -4.50 -13.96 11.19
CA ASP A 86 -5.53 -14.89 10.70
C ASP A 86 -5.47 -15.07 9.17
N GLY A 87 -5.32 -13.98 8.41
CA GLY A 87 -5.15 -14.05 6.95
C GLY A 87 -3.89 -14.82 6.56
N LEU A 88 -2.77 -14.55 7.24
CA LEU A 88 -1.52 -15.30 7.02
C LEU A 88 -1.67 -16.78 7.36
N TRP A 89 -2.39 -17.13 8.43
CA TRP A 89 -2.66 -18.52 8.81
C TRP A 89 -3.55 -19.23 7.79
N ALA A 90 -4.51 -18.53 7.19
CA ALA A 90 -5.35 -19.04 6.09
C ALA A 90 -4.58 -19.23 4.76
N GLY A 91 -3.30 -18.86 4.71
CA GLY A 91 -2.47 -18.96 3.52
C GLY A 91 -2.60 -17.77 2.55
N GLU A 92 -3.24 -16.69 2.99
CA GLU A 92 -3.38 -15.47 2.20
C GLU A 92 -2.08 -14.64 2.24
N ARG A 93 -1.88 -13.82 1.21
CA ARG A 93 -1.00 -12.66 1.30
C ARG A 93 -1.81 -11.51 1.89
N VAL A 94 -1.21 -10.72 2.77
CA VAL A 94 -1.89 -9.61 3.45
C VAL A 94 -1.29 -8.27 3.01
N ILE A 95 -2.14 -7.32 2.61
CA ILE A 95 -1.76 -5.94 2.37
C ILE A 95 -2.51 -5.04 3.35
N ILE A 96 -1.79 -4.28 4.17
CA ILE A 96 -2.39 -3.28 5.06
C ILE A 96 -2.11 -1.87 4.54
N ALA A 97 -3.18 -1.10 4.28
CA ALA A 97 -3.09 0.31 3.94
C ALA A 97 -2.97 1.14 5.22
N LEU A 98 -1.94 1.98 5.30
CA LEU A 98 -1.63 2.77 6.49
C LEU A 98 -1.62 4.27 6.17
N GLY A 99 -1.95 5.06 7.19
CA GLY A 99 -1.93 6.52 7.13
C GLY A 99 -0.51 7.05 7.24
N ASP A 100 -0.39 8.38 7.32
CA ASP A 100 0.90 9.04 7.54
C ASP A 100 1.37 8.72 8.98
N PRO A 101 2.52 8.05 9.16
CA PRO A 101 3.03 7.72 10.49
C PRO A 101 3.29 8.93 11.40
N LEU A 102 3.45 10.13 10.84
CA LEU A 102 3.64 11.36 11.63
C LEU A 102 2.32 11.94 12.15
N GLU A 103 1.18 11.66 11.51
CA GLU A 103 -0.16 12.01 11.99
C GLU A 103 -0.83 10.86 12.76
N HIS A 104 -0.53 9.62 12.39
CA HIS A 104 -1.12 8.40 12.91
C HIS A 104 -0.04 7.45 13.40
N ALA A 105 0.42 7.65 14.64
CA ALA A 105 1.52 6.87 15.21
C ALA A 105 1.28 5.35 15.23
N THR A 106 0.02 4.89 15.24
CA THR A 106 -0.38 3.47 15.12
C THR A 106 0.12 2.83 13.82
N SER A 107 0.32 3.62 12.75
CA SER A 107 0.88 3.12 11.49
C SER A 107 2.32 2.63 11.65
N ILE A 108 3.08 3.13 12.63
CA ILE A 108 4.47 2.69 12.86
C ILE A 108 4.54 1.22 13.30
N PRO A 109 3.92 0.79 14.42
CA PRO A 109 3.98 -0.61 14.83
C PRO A 109 3.30 -1.55 13.83
N LEU A 110 2.23 -1.13 13.14
CA LEU A 110 1.61 -1.92 12.07
C LEU A 110 2.53 -2.11 10.86
N ALA A 111 3.22 -1.07 10.41
CA ALA A 111 4.19 -1.17 9.32
C ALA A 111 5.41 -2.02 9.71
N ARG A 112 5.77 -2.04 11.01
CA ARG A 112 6.87 -2.86 11.52
C ARG A 112 6.48 -4.32 11.75
N SER A 113 5.19 -4.65 11.87
CA SER A 113 4.72 -6.03 12.02
C SER A 113 4.55 -6.78 10.70
N THR A 114 4.66 -6.12 9.54
CA THR A 114 4.65 -6.78 8.24
C THR A 114 6.01 -7.39 7.87
N ASP A 115 6.16 -7.99 6.70
CA ASP A 115 7.48 -8.43 6.19
C ASP A 115 8.19 -7.28 5.46
N ALA A 116 7.41 -6.47 4.73
CA ALA A 116 7.91 -5.39 3.90
C ALA A 116 6.95 -4.19 3.90
N SER A 117 7.47 -3.05 3.44
CA SER A 117 6.73 -1.79 3.31
C SER A 117 6.96 -1.16 1.92
N VAL A 118 5.95 -0.49 1.40
CA VAL A 118 6.04 0.34 0.20
C VAL A 118 5.60 1.75 0.58
N LEU A 119 6.41 2.73 0.20
CA LEU A 119 6.10 4.13 0.43
C LEU A 119 5.18 4.66 -0.67
N CYS A 120 4.01 5.18 -0.29
CA CYS A 120 3.07 5.81 -1.20
C CYS A 120 3.32 7.33 -1.25
N VAL A 121 3.72 7.84 -2.42
CA VAL A 121 4.16 9.22 -2.61
C VAL A 121 3.22 9.95 -3.56
N VAL A 122 2.57 11.02 -3.11
CA VAL A 122 1.83 11.89 -4.04
C VAL A 122 2.81 12.88 -4.67
N LEU A 123 2.78 12.99 -6.00
CA LEU A 123 3.62 13.87 -6.81
C LEU A 123 3.13 15.33 -6.76
N THR A 124 2.81 15.83 -5.56
CA THR A 124 2.79 17.26 -5.27
C THR A 124 4.19 17.68 -4.82
N VAL A 125 4.41 18.93 -4.39
CA VAL A 125 5.68 19.28 -3.72
C VAL A 125 5.76 18.46 -2.44
N PRO A 126 6.53 17.36 -2.39
CA PRO A 126 6.64 16.58 -1.19
C PRO A 126 7.52 17.42 -0.26
N LEU A 127 7.13 17.57 0.99
CA LEU A 127 8.07 17.99 2.01
C LEU A 127 9.09 16.86 2.13
N LEU A 128 10.19 16.93 1.37
CA LEU A 128 11.24 15.90 1.34
C LEU A 128 11.65 15.49 2.77
N GLU A 129 11.68 16.46 3.69
CA GLU A 129 11.93 16.26 5.11
C GLU A 129 10.85 15.42 5.81
N HIS A 130 9.57 15.64 5.50
CA HIS A 130 8.46 14.84 6.00
C HIS A 130 8.58 13.40 5.53
N THR A 131 8.77 13.18 4.23
CA THR A 131 8.95 11.84 3.66
C THR A 131 10.14 11.12 4.29
N ARG A 132 11.27 11.83 4.51
CA ARG A 132 12.44 11.26 5.19
C ARG A 132 12.12 10.86 6.63
N SER A 133 11.30 11.65 7.30
CA SER A 133 10.88 11.41 8.68
C SER A 133 9.94 10.20 8.78
N VAL A 134 9.04 10.02 7.81
CA VAL A 134 8.20 8.81 7.67
C VAL A 134 9.06 7.57 7.49
N VAL A 135 10.03 7.61 6.56
CA VAL A 135 10.91 6.48 6.29
C VAL A 135 11.70 6.09 7.55
N ARG A 136 12.26 7.07 8.27
CA ARG A 136 12.96 6.83 9.54
C ARG A 136 12.05 6.30 10.65
N ALA A 137 10.82 6.80 10.74
CA ALA A 137 9.86 6.39 11.76
C ALA A 137 9.50 4.90 11.61
N VAL A 138 9.26 4.43 10.39
CA VAL A 138 9.00 3.01 10.12
C VAL A 138 10.30 2.19 10.20
N GLY A 139 11.37 2.71 9.61
CA GLY A 139 12.70 2.10 9.52
C GLY A 139 13.09 1.84 8.06
N ASP A 140 14.20 2.42 7.61
CA ASP A 140 14.63 2.42 6.20
C ASP A 140 14.71 1.01 5.59
N SER A 141 15.21 0.03 6.34
CA SER A 141 15.37 -1.36 5.88
C SER A 141 14.05 -2.11 5.64
N ARG A 142 12.90 -1.51 6.00
CA ARG A 142 11.57 -2.07 5.80
C ARG A 142 11.02 -1.77 4.42
N PHE A 143 11.49 -0.70 3.78
CA PHE A 143 10.96 -0.28 2.49
C PHE A 143 11.61 -1.06 1.36
N VAL A 144 10.79 -1.78 0.59
CA VAL A 144 11.21 -2.50 -0.63
C VAL A 144 10.99 -1.68 -1.90
N GLY A 145 10.37 -0.49 -1.77
CA GLY A 145 10.15 0.41 -2.88
C GLY A 145 9.17 1.53 -2.55
N SER A 146 8.76 2.24 -3.61
CA SER A 146 7.77 3.31 -3.53
C SER A 146 6.87 3.30 -4.76
N VAL A 147 5.64 3.76 -4.60
CA VAL A 147 4.69 4.02 -5.68
C VAL A 147 4.27 5.48 -5.67
N THR A 148 4.10 6.05 -6.85
CA THR A 148 3.77 7.47 -7.01
C THR A 148 2.34 7.66 -7.48
N PHE A 149 1.65 8.68 -6.94
CA PHE A 149 0.31 9.09 -7.35
C PHE A 149 0.36 10.47 -7.98
N GLU A 150 -0.34 10.64 -9.11
CA GLU A 150 -0.71 11.97 -9.59
C GLU A 150 -1.89 12.49 -8.75
N PRO A 151 -1.92 13.79 -8.41
CA PRO A 151 -3.00 14.40 -7.64
C PRO A 151 -4.35 14.45 -8.40
#